data_AF-T1GD66-F1
#
_entry.id   AF-T1GD66-F1
#
_cell.length_a   1.000
_cell.length_b   1.000
_cell.length_c   1.000
_cell.angle_alpha   90.00
_cell.angle_beta   90.00
_cell.angle_gamma   90.00
#
_symmetry.space_group_name_H-M   'P 1'
#
loop_
_entity.id
_entity.type
_entity.pdbx_description
1 polymer ?
#
loop_
_entity_poly.entity_id
_entity_poly.type
_entity_poly.pdbx_seq_one_letter_code
_entity_poly.pdbx_strand_id
1 'polypeptide(L)'
;MKVLIVAALLVACVCAAPQHRFGPGGGIGGSQSAANANAETFNKGGFGGGFGGGFGGSQSGASANAGSSTSGFGGSRSDSTANAQTQTFNQGGFGGSSSSSSASSSSSSSSNFGGLGGFGKGGSQFSANANAGTSSVSDQIKKGLSKAGNKAAEVKCYVTYVHDLPNGTERGKYLALDLGGTNFRVLSINLLDQNSEMSVVTYDMPQSLMTGEGKALFDHIAKCLADFIEKENLKGQTLGLGFTFSFPLQQKGLTKGLLVKWTKGFSCPGVVGENVSQLLADAINRRNDLKISVVALLNDTTGTLMSCAYKDPNCRIGLIVGTGCNACYMEKMACVENYEGPKPDKKNHVIINTEFGALGDKGSLSAFRTEYDKECDKESINVASQTFEKLISGMYMGELTNFVTAIEEDSPGHYEKCIRCLNEIGITHATNEDCRCVRMICEAVSSRAAFLCAAALSALLCKINEKNVTIGIDGSVYRFHPTFKSNLEKKIRELTTPSISFQLMLSEDGSGRGAALVAAVVNNN
;
A
#
# COMPACT_ATOMS: atom_id res chain seq x y z
N MET A 1 -13.65 30.38 -9.51
CA MET A 1 -14.20 29.17 -8.85
C MET A 1 -13.49 27.88 -9.27
N LYS A 2 -13.39 27.55 -10.58
CA LYS A 2 -12.74 26.30 -11.06
C LYS A 2 -11.29 26.05 -10.61
N VAL A 3 -10.44 27.09 -10.56
CA VAL A 3 -9.04 27.00 -10.06
C VAL A 3 -8.99 26.92 -8.53
N LEU A 4 -9.95 27.54 -7.85
CA LEU A 4 -10.09 27.52 -6.39
C LEU A 4 -10.54 26.17 -5.87
N ILE A 5 -11.29 25.37 -6.64
CA ILE A 5 -11.73 24.02 -6.23
C ILE A 5 -10.57 23.01 -6.34
N VAL A 6 -9.79 23.09 -7.41
CA VAL A 6 -8.58 22.26 -7.57
C VAL A 6 -7.51 22.64 -6.55
N ALA A 7 -7.28 23.94 -6.36
CA ALA A 7 -6.42 24.45 -5.32
C ALA A 7 -6.95 24.12 -3.92
N ALA A 8 -8.25 24.18 -3.65
CA ALA A 8 -8.82 23.83 -2.34
C ALA A 8 -8.80 22.32 -2.06
N LEU A 9 -9.01 21.46 -3.06
CA LEU A 9 -8.86 20.01 -2.90
C LEU A 9 -7.40 19.66 -2.64
N LEU A 10 -6.45 20.26 -3.37
CA LEU A 10 -5.02 20.04 -3.16
C LEU A 10 -4.48 20.69 -1.88
N VAL A 11 -4.98 21.87 -1.49
CA VAL A 11 -4.64 22.54 -0.23
C VAL A 11 -5.29 21.82 0.95
N ALA A 12 -6.49 21.25 0.80
CA ALA A 12 -7.08 20.36 1.81
C ALA A 12 -6.27 19.05 1.94
N CYS A 13 -5.71 18.51 0.86
CA CYS A 13 -4.75 17.39 0.92
C CYS A 13 -3.50 17.73 1.74
N VAL A 14 -3.09 19.00 1.77
CA VAL A 14 -1.95 19.51 2.53
C VAL A 14 -2.31 19.86 3.98
N CYS A 15 -3.45 20.53 4.20
CA CYS A 15 -3.81 21.10 5.50
C CYS A 15 -4.51 20.11 6.45
N ALA A 16 -5.00 18.98 5.96
CA ALA A 16 -5.81 18.08 6.75
C ALA A 16 -5.05 16.87 7.31
N ALA A 17 -3.79 16.63 6.91
CA ALA A 17 -2.88 15.85 7.77
C ALA A 17 -2.89 16.49 9.18
N PRO A 18 -3.31 15.79 10.25
CA PRO A 18 -3.37 16.36 11.58
C PRO A 18 -1.94 16.56 12.05
N GLN A 19 -1.35 17.71 11.72
CA GLN A 19 0.07 17.96 11.92
C GLN A 19 0.34 19.27 12.64
N HIS A 20 -0.60 20.23 12.75
CA HIS A 20 -0.44 21.38 13.68
C HIS A 20 -1.77 22.11 13.97
N ARG A 21 -2.51 21.67 14.99
CA ARG A 21 -3.22 22.55 15.93
C ARG A 21 -3.16 21.87 17.31
N PHE A 22 -3.13 22.67 18.37
CA PHE A 22 -2.95 22.29 19.78
C PHE A 22 -1.49 22.21 20.26
N GLY A 23 -0.88 23.39 20.43
CA GLY A 23 0.09 23.59 21.50
C GLY A 23 -0.63 23.73 22.85
N PRO A 24 -0.01 23.33 23.97
CA PRO A 24 -0.64 23.31 25.29
C PRO A 24 -0.77 24.73 25.86
N GLY A 25 -1.83 24.95 26.62
CA GLY A 25 -2.03 26.18 27.37
C GLY A 25 -0.86 26.47 28.32
N GLY A 26 -0.27 27.65 28.15
CA GLY A 26 0.53 28.33 29.17
C GLY A 26 -0.07 29.71 29.36
N GLY A 27 -0.74 29.93 30.49
CA GLY A 27 -1.19 31.24 30.89
C GLY A 27 -0.01 32.12 31.34
N ILE A 28 -0.05 33.40 31.00
CA ILE A 28 -0.04 34.57 31.90
C ILE A 28 0.26 35.82 31.05
N GLY A 29 -0.61 36.84 31.18
CA GLY A 29 -0.18 38.24 31.21
C GLY A 29 -0.53 39.13 30.01
N GLY A 30 -1.63 39.89 30.13
CA GLY A 30 -1.53 41.35 29.96
C GLY A 30 -2.01 42.00 28.65
N SER A 31 -3.11 42.74 28.80
CA SER A 31 -3.45 44.01 28.14
C SER A 31 -4.03 44.07 26.71
N GLN A 32 -5.35 44.30 26.72
CA GLN A 32 -6.10 45.41 26.10
C GLN A 32 -6.41 45.47 24.59
N SER A 33 -7.70 45.78 24.39
CA SER A 33 -8.40 46.46 23.27
C SER A 33 -9.03 45.51 22.24
N ALA A 34 -10.32 45.17 22.38
CA ALA A 34 -11.51 45.99 22.08
C ALA A 34 -11.83 46.07 20.57
N ALA A 35 -12.74 45.21 20.11
CA ALA A 35 -13.76 45.57 19.12
C ALA A 35 -14.92 44.58 19.25
N ASN A 36 -16.06 45.15 19.61
CA ASN A 36 -17.34 44.55 19.92
C ASN A 36 -18.23 44.66 18.68
N ALA A 37 -19.00 43.63 18.31
CA ALA A 37 -20.20 43.79 17.50
C ALA A 37 -21.11 42.56 17.61
N ASN A 38 -22.30 42.82 18.12
CA ASN A 38 -23.44 41.95 18.42
C ASN A 38 -24.11 41.34 17.18
N ALA A 39 -24.77 40.18 17.38
CA ALA A 39 -26.18 39.91 17.01
C ALA A 39 -26.56 38.55 17.61
N GLU A 40 -27.15 38.55 18.80
CA GLU A 40 -28.59 38.37 19.06
C GLU A 40 -29.11 36.92 19.01
N THR A 41 -29.33 36.44 20.23
CA THR A 41 -30.20 35.36 20.70
C THR A 41 -31.61 35.34 20.11
N PHE A 42 -32.11 34.14 19.81
CA PHE A 42 -33.51 33.77 20.01
C PHE A 42 -33.59 32.49 20.85
N ASN A 43 -34.54 32.49 21.78
CA ASN A 43 -34.65 31.60 22.93
C ASN A 43 -35.91 30.73 22.83
N LYS A 44 -35.85 29.57 23.51
CA LYS A 44 -36.92 28.75 24.10
C LYS A 44 -37.81 27.85 23.23
N GLY A 45 -37.83 26.58 23.65
CA GLY A 45 -38.94 25.65 23.47
C GLY A 45 -38.59 24.23 23.94
N GLY A 46 -38.47 24.01 25.25
CA GLY A 46 -38.36 22.66 25.82
C GLY A 46 -39.73 22.00 26.02
N PHE A 47 -39.78 20.67 25.93
CA PHE A 47 -40.73 19.82 26.65
C PHE A 47 -40.08 18.46 26.90
N GLY A 48 -40.05 18.05 28.16
CA GLY A 48 -39.64 16.72 28.60
C GLY A 48 -40.82 15.76 28.73
N GLY A 49 -40.50 14.48 28.93
CA GLY A 49 -41.45 13.44 29.31
C GLY A 49 -40.81 12.06 29.18
N GLY A 50 -40.42 11.47 30.32
CA GLY A 50 -40.01 10.07 30.43
C GLY A 50 -41.11 9.19 31.02
N PHE A 51 -41.03 7.88 30.78
CA PHE A 51 -41.58 6.71 31.48
C PHE A 51 -40.98 5.48 30.74
N GLY A 52 -40.53 4.35 31.29
CA GLY A 52 -40.61 3.74 32.61
C GLY A 52 -41.04 2.26 32.48
N GLY A 53 -40.15 1.29 32.80
CA GLY A 53 -40.42 -0.14 33.13
C GLY A 53 -40.77 -1.07 31.95
N GLY A 54 -40.50 -2.39 31.94
CA GLY A 54 -39.91 -3.34 32.89
C GLY A 54 -40.30 -4.79 32.50
N PHE A 55 -39.37 -5.74 32.75
CA PHE A 55 -39.54 -7.19 33.00
C PHE A 55 -40.17 -8.17 31.98
N GLY A 56 -39.52 -9.33 31.79
CA GLY A 56 -40.20 -10.64 31.74
C GLY A 56 -39.66 -11.74 30.80
N GLY A 57 -38.88 -12.69 31.34
CA GLY A 57 -39.19 -14.13 31.28
C GLY A 57 -38.96 -14.98 30.01
N SER A 58 -37.88 -15.78 30.05
CA SER A 58 -37.77 -17.23 29.72
C SER A 58 -38.79 -17.94 28.81
N GLN A 59 -38.33 -18.72 27.84
CA GLN A 59 -38.31 -20.21 27.92
C GLN A 59 -37.68 -20.91 26.69
N SER A 60 -37.23 -22.11 26.99
CA SER A 60 -36.59 -23.20 26.25
C SER A 60 -37.31 -23.78 25.03
N GLY A 61 -36.56 -24.46 24.16
CA GLY A 61 -37.10 -25.46 23.23
C GLY A 61 -36.03 -26.15 22.40
N ALA A 62 -35.63 -27.35 22.81
CA ALA A 62 -34.77 -28.26 22.05
C ALA A 62 -35.52 -28.95 20.91
N SER A 63 -34.83 -29.36 19.84
CA SER A 63 -35.03 -30.68 19.23
C SER A 63 -33.88 -31.05 18.29
N ALA A 64 -33.37 -32.26 18.48
CA ALA A 64 -32.45 -32.96 17.60
C ALA A 64 -33.22 -33.63 16.46
N ASN A 65 -32.59 -33.86 15.31
CA ASN A 65 -32.62 -35.21 14.73
C ASN A 65 -31.47 -35.49 13.75
N ALA A 66 -31.07 -36.75 13.78
CA ALA A 66 -30.02 -37.40 13.04
C ALA A 66 -30.36 -37.65 11.55
N GLY A 67 -29.33 -37.99 10.77
CA GLY A 67 -29.53 -38.50 9.41
C GLY A 67 -28.23 -38.74 8.64
N SER A 68 -27.59 -39.87 8.92
CA SER A 68 -26.48 -40.47 8.19
C SER A 68 -26.79 -40.77 6.71
N SER A 69 -25.82 -40.65 5.80
CA SER A 69 -25.35 -41.76 4.92
C SER A 69 -24.36 -41.28 3.83
N THR A 70 -23.13 -41.81 3.90
CA THR A 70 -22.36 -42.51 2.84
C THR A 70 -22.98 -42.48 1.42
N SER A 71 -22.29 -42.24 0.30
CA SER A 71 -21.03 -42.79 -0.23
C SER A 71 -20.93 -42.39 -1.72
N GLY A 72 -19.76 -42.50 -2.36
CA GLY A 72 -19.72 -42.69 -3.81
C GLY A 72 -18.56 -42.04 -4.56
N PHE A 73 -17.50 -42.81 -4.76
CA PHE A 73 -16.35 -42.56 -5.63
C PHE A 73 -16.67 -42.67 -7.13
N GLY A 74 -15.79 -42.08 -7.96
CA GLY A 74 -15.58 -42.40 -9.39
C GLY A 74 -15.97 -41.24 -10.32
N GLY A 75 -15.12 -40.61 -11.13
CA GLY A 75 -13.90 -41.07 -11.78
C GLY A 75 -14.19 -41.38 -13.25
N SER A 76 -13.80 -40.50 -14.18
CA SER A 76 -13.14 -40.85 -15.46
C SER A 76 -13.07 -39.67 -16.44
N ARG A 77 -11.94 -39.65 -17.13
CA ARG A 77 -11.51 -38.76 -18.22
C ARG A 77 -12.26 -39.07 -19.53
N SER A 78 -12.31 -38.10 -20.43
CA SER A 78 -12.07 -38.37 -21.86
C SER A 78 -11.63 -37.11 -22.61
N ASP A 79 -10.54 -37.28 -23.35
CA ASP A 79 -10.01 -36.37 -24.37
C ASP A 79 -10.94 -36.33 -25.60
N SER A 80 -10.92 -35.22 -26.34
CA SER A 80 -10.98 -35.28 -27.81
C SER A 80 -10.41 -34.01 -28.46
N THR A 81 -9.76 -34.26 -29.58
CA THR A 81 -8.88 -33.41 -30.40
C THR A 81 -9.58 -32.85 -31.65
N ALA A 82 -8.85 -31.95 -32.34
CA ALA A 82 -9.03 -31.45 -33.72
C ALA A 82 -10.05 -30.28 -33.87
N ASN A 83 -9.84 -29.28 -34.74
CA ASN A 83 -9.15 -29.28 -36.02
C ASN A 83 -8.75 -27.85 -36.45
N ALA A 84 -7.71 -27.74 -37.29
CA ALA A 84 -7.22 -26.51 -37.89
C ALA A 84 -7.94 -26.17 -39.20
N GLN A 85 -8.02 -24.89 -39.58
CA GLN A 85 -8.08 -24.48 -40.99
C GLN A 85 -7.57 -23.05 -41.20
N THR A 86 -6.64 -22.93 -42.14
CA THR A 86 -5.95 -21.74 -42.64
C THR A 86 -6.64 -21.25 -43.91
N GLN A 87 -6.82 -19.93 -44.10
CA GLN A 87 -6.93 -19.34 -45.44
C GLN A 87 -6.25 -17.95 -45.49
N THR A 88 -5.24 -17.88 -46.35
CA THR A 88 -4.59 -16.69 -46.92
C THR A 88 -5.32 -16.24 -48.20
N PHE A 89 -5.41 -14.95 -48.48
CA PHE A 89 -5.37 -14.40 -49.85
C PHE A 89 -4.94 -12.92 -49.87
N ASN A 90 -4.61 -12.44 -51.07
CA ASN A 90 -3.46 -11.61 -51.43
C ASN A 90 -3.86 -10.21 -51.95
N GLN A 91 -2.89 -9.30 -51.89
CA GLN A 91 -2.62 -8.04 -52.63
C GLN A 91 -3.66 -7.29 -53.50
N GLY A 92 -3.56 -5.95 -53.45
CA GLY A 92 -3.87 -5.04 -54.55
C GLY A 92 -3.66 -3.57 -54.17
N GLY A 93 -2.73 -2.87 -54.83
CA GLY A 93 -2.48 -1.42 -54.67
C GLY A 93 -2.85 -0.62 -55.92
N PHE A 94 -3.06 0.70 -55.75
CA PHE A 94 -3.06 1.85 -56.69
C PHE A 94 -3.39 3.08 -55.79
N GLY A 95 -2.93 4.32 -55.92
CA GLY A 95 -2.27 5.10 -56.96
C GLY A 95 -2.83 6.53 -56.89
N GLY A 96 -2.00 7.51 -56.47
CA GLY A 96 -2.02 8.97 -56.71
C GLY A 96 -3.31 9.82 -56.67
N SER A 97 -3.28 10.94 -55.94
CA SER A 97 -3.37 12.30 -56.52
C SER A 97 -3.34 13.41 -55.45
N SER A 98 -2.61 14.46 -55.79
CA SER A 98 -2.39 15.72 -55.08
C SER A 98 -3.48 16.75 -55.39
N SER A 99 -3.84 17.60 -54.43
CA SER A 99 -4.22 18.99 -54.72
C SER A 99 -3.96 19.92 -53.53
N SER A 100 -3.32 21.03 -53.87
CA SER A 100 -2.94 22.17 -53.03
C SER A 100 -4.02 23.26 -53.07
N SER A 101 -4.24 23.96 -51.96
CA SER A 101 -4.71 25.35 -52.01
C SER A 101 -4.21 26.12 -50.79
N SER A 102 -3.88 27.39 -51.04
CA SER A 102 -3.11 28.28 -50.17
C SER A 102 -3.92 29.50 -49.73
N ALA A 103 -3.55 30.02 -48.56
CA ALA A 103 -3.64 31.40 -48.06
C ALA A 103 -5.01 32.00 -47.69
N SER A 104 -5.16 32.42 -46.43
CA SER A 104 -4.98 33.84 -46.05
C SER A 104 -5.24 34.06 -44.55
N SER A 105 -4.48 35.01 -44.00
CA SER A 105 -4.41 35.43 -42.62
C SER A 105 -5.51 36.41 -42.24
N SER A 106 -6.12 36.22 -41.06
CA SER A 106 -6.75 37.31 -40.31
C SER A 106 -6.49 37.11 -38.82
N SER A 107 -5.67 38.00 -38.27
CA SER A 107 -5.37 38.14 -36.85
C SER A 107 -6.57 38.70 -36.10
N SER A 108 -7.12 37.93 -35.17
CA SER A 108 -7.92 38.45 -34.06
C SER A 108 -7.53 37.71 -32.78
N SER A 109 -7.01 38.48 -31.83
CA SER A 109 -6.60 38.07 -30.50
C SER A 109 -7.77 37.47 -29.74
N SER A 110 -7.77 36.15 -29.60
CA SER A 110 -8.60 35.42 -28.64
C SER A 110 -7.68 34.68 -27.67
N SER A 111 -7.86 34.97 -26.38
CA SER A 111 -7.16 34.35 -25.26
C SER A 111 -7.31 32.83 -25.31
N ASN A 112 -6.18 32.16 -25.52
CA ASN A 112 -6.05 30.73 -25.76
C ASN A 112 -6.37 29.92 -24.48
N PHE A 113 -7.64 29.60 -24.24
CA PHE A 113 -8.05 28.53 -23.30
C PHE A 113 -7.99 27.18 -24.02
N GLY A 114 -6.79 26.74 -24.38
CA GLY A 114 -6.50 25.47 -25.06
C GLY A 114 -6.23 24.28 -24.12
N GLY A 115 -6.70 24.31 -22.87
CA GLY A 115 -6.20 23.43 -21.80
C GLY A 115 -7.06 22.22 -21.39
N LEU A 116 -8.30 22.10 -21.86
CA LEU A 116 -9.22 21.04 -21.36
C LEU A 116 -9.70 20.03 -22.43
N GLY A 117 -9.32 20.23 -23.70
CA GLY A 117 -9.64 19.30 -24.80
C GLY A 117 -8.66 18.14 -24.98
N GLY A 118 -7.61 18.05 -24.17
CA GLY A 118 -6.49 17.12 -24.36
C GLY A 118 -6.63 15.74 -23.71
N PHE A 119 -7.60 15.54 -22.81
CA PHE A 119 -7.70 14.28 -22.05
C PHE A 119 -8.32 13.10 -22.83
N GLY A 120 -8.90 13.35 -24.01
CA GLY A 120 -9.55 12.31 -24.84
C GLY A 120 -8.71 11.74 -25.99
N LYS A 121 -7.51 12.29 -26.27
CA LYS A 121 -6.62 11.83 -27.36
C LYS A 121 -5.28 11.25 -26.86
N GLY A 122 -5.26 10.73 -25.63
CA GLY A 122 -4.03 10.34 -24.94
C GLY A 122 -3.55 8.89 -25.12
N GLY A 123 -4.24 8.04 -25.89
CA GLY A 123 -3.94 6.60 -25.93
C GLY A 123 -2.49 6.24 -26.34
N SER A 124 -1.96 6.86 -27.41
CA SER A 124 -0.62 6.55 -27.93
C SER A 124 0.51 7.18 -27.12
N GLN A 125 0.34 8.45 -26.69
CA GLN A 125 1.35 9.16 -25.92
C GLN A 125 1.44 8.64 -24.47
N PHE A 126 0.32 8.23 -23.88
CA PHE A 126 0.30 7.60 -22.56
C PHE A 126 0.92 6.19 -22.59
N SER A 127 0.71 5.41 -23.66
CA SER A 127 1.35 4.10 -23.85
C SER A 127 2.87 4.21 -24.02
N ALA A 128 3.36 5.17 -24.81
CA ALA A 128 4.80 5.46 -24.94
C ALA A 128 5.44 5.88 -23.60
N ASN A 129 4.75 6.74 -22.84
CA ASN A 129 5.19 7.19 -21.52
C ASN A 129 5.19 6.06 -20.48
N ALA A 130 4.23 5.14 -20.55
CA ALA A 130 4.17 3.97 -19.67
C ALA A 130 5.31 2.97 -19.95
N ASN A 131 5.65 2.72 -21.22
CA ASN A 131 6.81 1.91 -21.60
C ASN A 131 8.14 2.54 -21.15
N ALA A 132 8.26 3.87 -21.20
CA ALA A 132 9.40 4.59 -20.65
C ALA A 132 9.47 4.45 -19.11
N GLY A 133 8.32 4.49 -18.42
CA GLY A 133 8.21 4.20 -16.99
C GLY A 133 8.70 2.80 -16.61
N THR A 134 8.25 1.77 -17.34
CA THR A 134 8.70 0.37 -17.15
C THR A 134 10.22 0.23 -17.33
N SER A 135 10.79 0.89 -18.35
CA SER A 135 12.23 0.90 -18.60
C SER A 135 13.02 1.56 -17.46
N SER A 136 12.54 2.71 -16.97
CA SER A 136 13.15 3.43 -15.84
C SER A 136 13.17 2.58 -14.56
N VAL A 137 12.06 1.90 -14.24
CA VAL A 137 11.99 0.99 -13.08
C VAL A 137 12.99 -0.16 -13.22
N SER A 138 13.03 -0.81 -14.39
CA SER A 138 13.95 -1.94 -14.66
C SER A 138 15.42 -1.54 -14.48
N ASP A 139 15.80 -0.37 -14.99
CA ASP A 139 17.18 0.13 -14.89
C ASP A 139 17.55 0.50 -13.46
N GLN A 140 16.64 1.11 -12.70
CA GLN A 140 16.90 1.44 -11.30
C GLN A 140 17.00 0.19 -10.44
N ILE A 141 16.20 -0.85 -10.70
CA ILE A 141 16.33 -2.13 -9.99
C ILE A 141 17.68 -2.80 -10.30
N LYS A 142 18.11 -2.84 -11.57
CA LYS A 142 19.44 -3.37 -11.94
C LYS A 142 20.56 -2.62 -11.23
N LYS A 143 20.49 -1.28 -11.19
CA LYS A 143 21.44 -0.45 -10.45
C LYS A 143 21.39 -0.73 -8.95
N GLY A 144 20.18 -0.89 -8.39
CA GLY A 144 19.96 -1.21 -6.98
C GLY A 144 20.59 -2.54 -6.56
N LEU A 145 20.50 -3.57 -7.39
CA LEU A 145 21.10 -4.88 -7.12
C LEU A 145 22.62 -4.92 -7.34
N SER A 146 23.17 -3.98 -8.12
CA SER A 146 24.60 -3.93 -8.40
C SER A 146 25.39 -3.38 -7.22
N LYS A 147 26.55 -3.99 -6.92
CA LYS A 147 27.44 -3.50 -5.86
C LYS A 147 27.99 -2.10 -6.15
N ALA A 148 28.34 -1.83 -7.41
CA ALA A 148 28.84 -0.53 -7.85
C ALA A 148 27.70 0.49 -8.02
N GLY A 149 26.53 0.04 -8.50
CA GLY A 149 25.39 0.89 -8.81
C GLY A 149 24.56 1.33 -7.60
N ASN A 150 24.51 0.53 -6.52
CA ASN A 150 23.55 0.69 -5.43
C ASN A 150 23.59 2.09 -4.77
N LYS A 151 24.79 2.64 -4.56
CA LYS A 151 24.94 3.98 -3.96
C LYS A 151 24.25 5.07 -4.81
N ALA A 152 24.35 4.96 -6.13
CA ALA A 152 23.76 5.90 -7.08
C ALA A 152 22.29 5.61 -7.40
N ALA A 153 21.81 4.38 -7.18
CA ALA A 153 20.42 4.00 -7.45
C ALA A 153 19.41 4.79 -6.59
N GLU A 154 18.26 5.10 -7.18
CA GLU A 154 17.08 5.63 -6.49
C GLU A 154 16.30 4.49 -5.81
N VAL A 155 16.09 3.39 -6.53
CA VAL A 155 15.49 2.16 -6.01
C VAL A 155 16.59 1.31 -5.39
N LYS A 156 16.57 1.13 -4.07
CA LYS A 156 17.69 0.54 -3.33
C LYS A 156 17.76 -0.97 -3.38
N CYS A 157 16.64 -1.67 -3.57
CA CYS A 157 16.61 -3.14 -3.63
C CYS A 157 17.31 -3.78 -2.41
N TYR A 158 16.78 -3.51 -1.22
CA TYR A 158 17.30 -4.07 0.02
C TYR A 158 17.12 -5.60 0.05
N VAL A 159 18.21 -6.29 0.37
CA VAL A 159 18.24 -7.76 0.49
C VAL A 159 17.60 -8.15 1.82
N THR A 160 16.56 -8.98 1.78
CA THR A 160 15.81 -9.38 2.99
C THR A 160 16.40 -10.61 3.69
N TYR A 161 17.32 -11.33 3.05
CA TYR A 161 17.87 -12.62 3.51
C TYR A 161 16.84 -13.76 3.64
N VAL A 162 15.59 -13.54 3.18
CA VAL A 162 14.58 -14.59 3.09
C VAL A 162 14.75 -15.31 1.75
N HIS A 163 15.21 -16.56 1.82
CA HIS A 163 15.61 -17.33 0.63
C HIS A 163 14.54 -18.27 0.09
N ASP A 164 13.58 -18.65 0.93
CA ASP A 164 12.58 -19.65 0.61
C ASP A 164 11.17 -19.10 0.80
N LEU A 165 10.25 -19.58 -0.03
CA LEU A 165 8.82 -19.41 0.17
C LEU A 165 8.28 -20.56 1.02
N PRO A 166 7.10 -20.38 1.63
CA PRO A 166 6.44 -21.47 2.31
C PRO A 166 6.15 -22.61 1.32
N ASN A 167 6.36 -23.85 1.76
CA ASN A 167 6.20 -25.05 0.96
C ASN A 167 5.20 -26.05 1.55
N GLY A 168 4.53 -25.69 2.66
CA GLY A 168 3.54 -26.52 3.35
C GLY A 168 4.14 -27.50 4.36
N THR A 169 5.46 -27.50 4.57
CA THR A 169 6.13 -28.28 5.63
C THR A 169 6.27 -27.50 6.94
N GLU A 170 5.86 -26.23 6.96
CA GLU A 170 5.92 -25.38 8.14
C GLU A 170 5.00 -25.93 9.24
N ARG A 171 5.52 -26.03 10.47
CA ARG A 171 4.78 -26.53 11.63
C ARG A 171 5.14 -25.72 12.86
N GLY A 172 4.22 -25.69 13.81
CA GLY A 172 4.43 -25.10 15.12
C GLY A 172 3.79 -23.73 15.29
N LYS A 173 4.00 -23.15 16.46
CA LYS A 173 3.38 -21.91 16.88
C LYS A 173 4.38 -20.76 16.84
N TYR A 174 4.02 -19.68 16.16
CA TYR A 174 4.87 -18.50 15.97
C TYR A 174 4.08 -17.24 16.27
N LEU A 175 4.80 -16.22 16.73
CA LEU A 175 4.25 -14.89 16.88
C LEU A 175 4.58 -14.05 15.64
N ALA A 176 3.72 -13.07 15.37
CA ALA A 176 4.07 -11.92 14.54
C ALA A 176 3.78 -10.61 15.27
N LEU A 177 4.66 -9.64 15.06
CA LEU A 177 4.48 -8.26 15.47
C LEU A 177 4.49 -7.41 14.20
N ASP A 178 3.40 -6.70 13.95
CA ASP A 178 3.24 -5.84 12.78
C ASP A 178 3.12 -4.38 13.21
N LEU A 179 4.22 -3.64 13.03
CA LEU A 179 4.32 -2.22 13.36
C LEU A 179 4.46 -1.40 12.07
N GLY A 180 3.41 -0.63 11.76
CA GLY A 180 3.35 0.12 10.50
C GLY A 180 2.57 1.43 10.50
N GLY A 181 2.04 1.92 11.64
CA GLY A 181 1.27 3.16 11.71
C GLY A 181 0.78 3.52 13.11
N THR A 182 -0.39 4.16 13.20
CA THR A 182 -1.02 4.59 14.46
C THR A 182 -1.53 3.44 15.33
N ASN A 183 -1.65 2.25 14.76
CA ASN A 183 -1.92 1.01 15.46
C ASN A 183 -0.85 -0.01 15.08
N PHE A 184 -0.64 -0.99 15.95
CA PHE A 184 0.18 -2.16 15.65
C PHE A 184 -0.55 -3.42 16.09
N ARG A 185 -0.13 -4.57 15.55
CA ARG A 185 -0.83 -5.83 15.77
C ARG A 185 0.12 -6.88 16.30
N VAL A 186 -0.36 -7.67 17.24
CA VAL A 186 0.30 -8.90 17.68
C VAL A 186 -0.56 -10.07 17.24
N LEU A 187 0.07 -11.06 16.61
CA LEU A 187 -0.60 -12.25 16.11
C LEU A 187 0.09 -13.49 16.67
N SER A 188 -0.69 -14.54 16.91
CA SER A 188 -0.19 -15.91 17.07
C SER A 188 -0.74 -16.74 15.93
N ILE A 189 0.13 -17.46 15.22
CA ILE A 189 -0.26 -18.48 14.26
C ILE A 189 0.17 -19.84 14.77
N ASN A 190 -0.73 -20.82 14.67
CA ASN A 190 -0.43 -22.22 14.91
C ASN A 190 -0.54 -22.95 13.57
N LEU A 191 0.60 -23.35 13.00
CA LEU A 191 0.68 -24.05 11.71
C LEU A 191 0.51 -25.56 11.95
N LEU A 192 -0.62 -26.08 11.49
CA LEU A 192 -1.09 -27.46 11.69
C LEU A 192 -1.32 -28.13 10.34
N ASP A 193 -0.33 -28.86 9.83
CA ASP A 193 -0.43 -29.52 8.52
C ASP A 193 -0.86 -28.58 7.38
N GLN A 194 -2.06 -28.78 6.82
CA GLN A 194 -2.60 -27.93 5.76
C GLN A 194 -3.45 -26.76 6.30
N ASN A 195 -3.64 -26.69 7.62
CA ASN A 195 -4.45 -25.70 8.30
C ASN A 195 -3.59 -24.74 9.14
N SER A 196 -4.16 -23.58 9.44
CA SER A 196 -3.54 -22.62 10.34
C SER A 196 -4.61 -22.00 11.24
N GLU A 197 -4.37 -21.99 12.54
CA GLU A 197 -5.18 -21.23 13.49
C GLU A 197 -4.49 -19.90 13.76
N MET A 198 -5.26 -18.81 13.81
CA MET A 198 -4.71 -17.46 13.99
C MET A 198 -5.51 -16.70 15.03
N SER A 199 -4.82 -16.06 15.96
CA SER A 199 -5.38 -15.03 16.84
C SER A 199 -4.65 -13.71 16.63
N VAL A 200 -5.40 -12.61 16.68
CA VAL A 200 -4.90 -11.26 16.40
C VAL A 200 -5.45 -10.30 17.43
N VAL A 201 -4.58 -9.45 17.97
CA VAL A 201 -4.97 -8.31 18.79
C VAL A 201 -4.31 -7.06 18.23
N THR A 202 -5.11 -6.02 18.03
CA THR A 202 -4.66 -4.69 17.64
C THR A 202 -4.50 -3.84 18.89
N TYR A 203 -3.38 -3.11 18.96
CA TYR A 203 -3.05 -2.17 20.01
C TYR A 203 -2.91 -0.78 19.40
N ASP A 204 -3.49 0.21 20.08
CA ASP A 204 -3.30 1.61 19.72
C ASP A 204 -1.86 2.03 20.03
N MET A 205 -1.24 2.81 19.16
CA MET A 205 0.05 3.45 19.43
C MET A 205 -0.19 4.87 19.96
N PRO A 206 0.09 5.15 21.25
CA PRO A 206 0.02 6.50 21.77
C PRO A 206 0.89 7.47 20.95
N GLN A 207 0.32 8.59 20.54
CA GLN A 207 1.04 9.62 19.76
C GLN A 207 2.31 10.11 20.47
N SER A 208 2.27 10.22 21.79
CA SER A 208 3.45 10.59 22.60
C SER A 208 4.62 9.61 22.47
N LEU A 209 4.37 8.34 22.14
CA LEU A 209 5.41 7.35 21.89
C LEU A 209 5.94 7.40 20.45
N MET A 210 5.11 7.82 19.48
CA MET A 210 5.53 7.97 18.08
C MET A 210 6.60 9.06 17.91
N THR A 211 6.62 10.06 18.79
CA THR A 211 7.63 11.14 18.82
C THR A 211 8.51 11.12 20.06
N GLY A 212 8.30 10.15 20.96
CA GLY A 212 9.03 10.00 22.22
C GLY A 212 10.32 9.19 22.07
N GLU A 213 11.04 8.96 23.18
CA GLU A 213 12.28 8.18 23.16
C GLU A 213 12.06 6.76 22.62
N GLY A 214 13.00 6.27 21.78
CA GLY A 214 12.95 4.93 21.22
C GLY A 214 12.82 3.83 22.27
N LYS A 215 13.53 3.97 23.40
CA LYS A 215 13.43 3.02 24.52
C LYS A 215 11.98 2.88 25.02
N ALA A 216 11.27 4.00 25.19
CA ALA A 216 9.89 4.00 25.65
C ALA A 216 8.93 3.34 24.64
N LEU A 217 9.15 3.55 23.34
CA LEU A 217 8.42 2.88 22.27
C LEU A 217 8.56 1.34 22.38
N PHE A 218 9.79 0.83 22.44
CA PHE A 218 10.02 -0.62 22.49
C PHE A 218 9.59 -1.23 23.84
N ASP A 219 9.73 -0.52 24.95
CA ASP A 219 9.20 -0.96 26.25
C ASP A 219 7.66 -1.09 26.23
N HIS A 220 6.96 -0.17 25.56
CA HIS A 220 5.52 -0.24 25.37
C HIS A 220 5.12 -1.45 24.50
N ILE A 221 5.83 -1.68 23.39
CA ILE A 221 5.61 -2.85 22.53
C ILE A 221 5.80 -4.15 23.33
N ALA A 222 6.87 -4.25 24.12
CA ALA A 222 7.13 -5.42 24.96
C ALA A 222 6.02 -5.64 26.02
N LYS A 223 5.45 -4.55 26.56
CA LYS A 223 4.27 -4.64 27.44
C LYS A 223 3.06 -5.23 26.71
N CYS A 224 2.74 -4.74 25.51
CA CYS A 224 1.62 -5.26 24.73
C CYS A 224 1.82 -6.73 24.32
N LEU A 225 3.06 -7.14 24.02
CA LEU A 225 3.40 -8.56 23.81
C LEU A 225 3.07 -9.39 25.06
N ALA A 226 3.40 -8.94 26.26
CA ALA A 226 3.05 -9.66 27.48
C ALA A 226 1.54 -9.74 27.72
N ASP A 227 0.83 -8.64 27.51
CA ASP A 227 -0.63 -8.61 27.60
C ASP A 227 -1.26 -9.62 26.62
N PHE A 228 -0.71 -9.75 25.41
CA PHE A 228 -1.14 -10.74 24.42
C PHE A 228 -0.86 -12.18 24.88
N ILE A 229 0.36 -12.46 25.36
CA ILE A 229 0.76 -13.79 25.85
C ILE A 229 -0.15 -14.25 27.00
N GLU A 230 -0.57 -13.35 27.88
CA GLU A 230 -1.53 -13.63 28.94
C GLU A 230 -2.92 -13.95 28.39
N LYS A 231 -3.46 -13.09 27.53
CA LYS A 231 -4.80 -13.27 26.92
C LYS A 231 -4.94 -14.58 26.15
N GLU A 232 -3.90 -14.95 25.42
CA GLU A 232 -3.88 -16.14 24.56
C GLU A 232 -3.41 -17.41 25.29
N ASN A 233 -3.20 -17.34 26.62
CA ASN A 233 -2.73 -18.47 27.45
C ASN A 233 -1.41 -19.09 26.94
N LEU A 234 -0.47 -18.23 26.51
CA LEU A 234 0.82 -18.63 25.95
C LEU A 234 1.98 -18.56 26.96
N LYS A 235 1.69 -18.25 28.23
CA LYS A 235 2.70 -18.15 29.29
C LYS A 235 3.57 -19.41 29.37
N GLY A 236 4.88 -19.21 29.53
CA GLY A 236 5.86 -20.29 29.67
C GLY A 236 6.34 -20.92 28.36
N GLN A 237 5.65 -20.70 27.23
CA GLN A 237 6.07 -21.20 25.92
C GLN A 237 7.24 -20.36 25.37
N THR A 238 8.16 -21.02 24.64
CA THR A 238 9.23 -20.33 23.90
C THR A 238 8.76 -20.11 22.47
N LEU A 239 8.64 -18.86 22.06
CA LEU A 239 8.01 -18.51 20.78
C LEU A 239 8.97 -17.71 19.89
N GLY A 240 9.10 -18.14 18.64
CA GLY A 240 9.75 -17.35 17.59
C GLY A 240 8.82 -16.23 17.13
N LEU A 241 9.35 -15.00 17.05
CA LEU A 241 8.65 -13.81 16.60
C LEU A 241 9.18 -13.36 15.23
N GLY A 242 8.28 -13.29 14.25
CA GLY A 242 8.49 -12.50 13.04
C GLY A 242 8.13 -11.05 13.31
N PHE A 243 9.06 -10.14 13.08
CA PHE A 243 8.87 -8.71 13.29
C PHE A 243 8.70 -8.00 11.94
N THR A 244 7.46 -7.69 11.58
CA THR A 244 7.18 -6.77 10.48
C THR A 244 7.35 -5.34 10.97
N PHE A 245 8.36 -4.67 10.41
CA PHE A 245 8.71 -3.30 10.73
C PHE A 245 8.69 -2.47 9.45
N SER A 246 7.54 -1.86 9.17
CA SER A 246 7.23 -1.22 7.88
C SER A 246 7.81 0.19 7.75
N PHE A 247 9.12 0.30 7.95
CA PHE A 247 9.90 1.52 7.77
C PHE A 247 11.14 1.21 6.92
N PRO A 248 11.76 2.22 6.29
CA PRO A 248 13.00 2.03 5.54
C PRO A 248 14.11 1.42 6.42
N LEU A 249 14.49 0.18 6.11
CA LEU A 249 15.52 -0.58 6.83
C LEU A 249 16.70 -0.91 5.91
N GLN A 250 17.91 -0.74 6.40
CA GLN A 250 19.08 -1.40 5.86
C GLN A 250 19.27 -2.74 6.58
N GLN A 251 18.80 -3.81 5.95
CA GLN A 251 18.90 -5.15 6.50
C GLN A 251 20.29 -5.75 6.22
N LYS A 252 20.90 -6.34 7.25
CA LYS A 252 22.23 -6.96 7.25
C LYS A 252 22.20 -8.43 7.70
N GLY A 253 21.02 -9.03 7.67
CA GLY A 253 20.73 -10.40 8.07
C GLY A 253 19.25 -10.57 8.40
N LEU A 254 18.80 -11.81 8.64
CA LEU A 254 17.39 -12.10 8.97
C LEU A 254 16.89 -11.33 10.20
N THR A 255 17.74 -11.09 11.20
CA THR A 255 17.37 -10.45 12.48
C THR A 255 18.14 -9.15 12.74
N LYS A 256 18.76 -8.57 11.71
CA LYS A 256 19.55 -7.34 11.83
C LYS A 256 19.11 -6.33 10.80
N GLY A 257 18.36 -5.32 11.23
CA GLY A 257 17.95 -4.21 10.37
C GLY A 257 18.20 -2.88 11.05
N LEU A 258 18.96 -2.03 10.38
CA LEU A 258 19.24 -0.67 10.84
C LEU A 258 18.18 0.26 10.28
N LEU A 259 17.48 0.99 11.15
CA LEU A 259 16.52 2.00 10.69
C LEU A 259 17.25 3.09 9.92
N VAL A 260 16.84 3.37 8.68
CA VAL A 260 17.46 4.42 7.86
C VAL A 260 16.87 5.79 8.18
N LYS A 261 15.54 5.88 8.24
CA LYS A 261 14.79 7.09 8.58
C LYS A 261 13.39 6.72 9.03
N TRP A 262 12.83 7.51 9.94
CA TRP A 262 11.42 7.37 10.27
C TRP A 262 10.52 7.91 9.16
N THR A 263 9.29 7.38 9.10
CA THR A 263 8.21 7.81 8.20
C THR A 263 6.88 7.72 8.96
N LYS A 264 5.75 8.00 8.30
CA LYS A 264 4.39 7.75 8.85
C LYS A 264 4.13 8.42 10.21
N GLY A 265 4.72 9.60 10.44
CA GLY A 265 4.55 10.37 11.68
C GLY A 265 5.43 9.95 12.85
N PHE A 266 6.29 8.93 12.70
CA PHE A 266 7.26 8.58 13.73
C PHE A 266 8.48 9.51 13.70
N SER A 267 9.05 9.77 14.87
CA SER A 267 10.31 10.51 15.03
C SER A 267 10.98 10.17 16.37
N CYS A 268 11.09 8.88 16.70
CA CYS A 268 11.64 8.45 17.98
C CYS A 268 13.17 8.60 18.02
N PRO A 269 13.73 9.44 18.92
CA PRO A 269 15.18 9.56 19.08
C PRO A 269 15.81 8.24 19.56
N GLY A 270 17.04 7.98 19.14
CA GLY A 270 17.80 6.78 19.54
C GLY A 270 17.43 5.49 18.80
N VAL A 271 16.72 5.57 17.67
CA VAL A 271 16.37 4.39 16.84
C VAL A 271 17.01 4.44 15.45
N VAL A 272 17.14 5.63 14.85
CA VAL A 272 17.77 5.78 13.53
C VAL A 272 19.24 5.33 13.61
N GLY A 273 19.65 4.44 12.71
CA GLY A 273 20.96 3.81 12.70
C GLY A 273 21.08 2.55 13.57
N GLU A 274 20.12 2.29 14.44
CA GLU A 274 20.17 1.18 15.41
C GLU A 274 19.47 -0.09 14.90
N ASN A 275 19.89 -1.24 15.44
CA ASN A 275 19.27 -2.53 15.12
C ASN A 275 17.91 -2.68 15.82
N VAL A 276 16.81 -2.52 15.10
CA VAL A 276 15.45 -2.54 15.67
C VAL A 276 15.07 -3.88 16.29
N SER A 277 15.59 -4.99 15.77
CA SER A 277 15.38 -6.31 16.38
C SER A 277 16.08 -6.43 17.73
N GLN A 278 17.27 -5.82 17.87
CA GLN A 278 17.97 -5.79 19.15
C GLN A 278 17.25 -4.90 20.16
N LEU A 279 16.78 -3.72 19.74
CA LEU A 279 16.02 -2.82 20.60
C LEU A 279 14.76 -3.49 21.16
N LEU A 280 14.04 -4.25 20.32
CA LEU A 280 12.90 -5.04 20.75
C LEU A 280 13.31 -6.19 21.68
N ALA A 281 14.36 -6.94 21.34
CA ALA A 281 14.87 -8.03 22.18
C ALA A 281 15.29 -7.51 23.57
N ASP A 282 15.96 -6.36 23.64
CA ASP A 282 16.34 -5.74 24.91
C ASP A 282 15.12 -5.31 25.72
N ALA A 283 14.07 -4.81 25.08
CA ALA A 283 12.81 -4.47 25.74
C ALA A 283 12.09 -5.70 26.31
N ILE A 284 12.06 -6.80 25.56
CA ILE A 284 11.52 -8.09 26.01
C ILE A 284 12.34 -8.60 27.21
N ASN A 285 13.67 -8.55 27.12
CA ASN A 285 14.58 -9.01 28.19
C ASN A 285 14.45 -8.19 29.47
N ARG A 286 14.27 -6.85 29.37
CA ARG A 286 14.04 -5.98 30.53
C ARG A 286 12.82 -6.40 31.35
N ARG A 287 11.83 -7.05 30.73
CA ARG A 287 10.63 -7.50 31.44
C ARG A 287 10.81 -8.77 32.24
N ASN A 288 11.75 -9.65 31.86
CA ASN A 288 12.06 -10.96 32.47
C ASN A 288 10.92 -12.01 32.54
N ASP A 289 9.72 -11.72 32.04
CA ASP A 289 8.55 -12.61 32.09
C ASP A 289 8.17 -13.24 30.73
N LEU A 290 8.89 -12.90 29.66
CA LEU A 290 8.64 -13.37 28.29
C LEU A 290 9.78 -14.27 27.77
N LYS A 291 9.40 -15.34 27.08
CA LYS A 291 10.32 -16.24 26.35
C LYS A 291 10.12 -16.10 24.85
N ILE A 292 10.43 -14.93 24.31
CA ILE A 292 10.25 -14.60 22.89
C ILE A 292 11.61 -14.34 22.26
N SER A 293 11.86 -14.95 21.09
CA SER A 293 13.05 -14.70 20.28
C SER A 293 12.66 -14.06 18.96
N VAL A 294 13.26 -12.91 18.61
CA VAL A 294 13.08 -12.30 17.29
C VAL A 294 13.88 -13.11 16.27
N VAL A 295 13.20 -13.89 15.44
CA VAL A 295 13.85 -14.82 14.48
C VAL A 295 13.86 -14.29 13.05
N ALA A 296 13.00 -13.32 12.76
CA ALA A 296 12.98 -12.64 11.46
C ALA A 296 12.53 -11.19 11.60
N LEU A 297 13.15 -10.32 10.82
CA LEU A 297 12.76 -8.94 10.58
C LEU A 297 12.43 -8.80 9.10
N LEU A 298 11.30 -8.18 8.81
CA LEU A 298 10.80 -8.04 7.44
C LEU A 298 9.99 -6.75 7.25
N ASN A 299 9.81 -6.37 6.00
CA ASN A 299 8.88 -5.31 5.59
C ASN A 299 7.48 -5.91 5.35
N ASP A 300 6.43 -5.09 5.43
CA ASP A 300 5.06 -5.52 5.15
C ASP A 300 4.88 -6.14 3.74
N THR A 301 5.54 -5.60 2.72
CA THR A 301 5.52 -6.18 1.37
C THR A 301 6.03 -7.62 1.35
N THR A 302 7.12 -7.91 2.09
CA THR A 302 7.66 -9.27 2.24
C THR A 302 6.66 -10.18 2.95
N GLY A 303 6.00 -9.68 4.01
CA GLY A 303 4.95 -10.43 4.68
C GLY A 303 3.79 -10.75 3.74
N THR A 304 3.31 -9.76 2.99
CA THR A 304 2.26 -9.93 1.97
C THR A 304 2.63 -10.98 0.93
N LEU A 305 3.87 -10.97 0.42
CA LEU A 305 4.36 -12.00 -0.49
C LEU A 305 4.26 -13.39 0.16
N MET A 306 4.81 -13.54 1.36
CA MET A 306 4.88 -14.83 2.07
C MET A 306 3.50 -15.38 2.44
N SER A 307 2.58 -14.52 2.87
CA SER A 307 1.18 -14.87 3.15
C SER A 307 0.48 -15.38 1.90
N CYS A 308 0.65 -14.70 0.76
CA CYS A 308 0.12 -15.17 -0.52
C CYS A 308 0.80 -16.45 -1.01
N ALA A 309 2.12 -16.57 -0.86
CA ALA A 309 2.89 -17.74 -1.28
C ALA A 309 2.47 -19.02 -0.54
N TYR A 310 2.04 -18.90 0.71
CA TYR A 310 1.46 -20.02 1.46
C TYR A 310 0.14 -20.53 0.87
N LYS A 311 -0.64 -19.67 0.22
CA LYS A 311 -1.92 -20.05 -0.44
C LYS A 311 -1.72 -20.43 -1.91
N ASP A 312 -0.77 -19.78 -2.58
CA ASP A 312 -0.47 -20.01 -3.99
C ASP A 312 1.05 -20.04 -4.22
N PRO A 313 1.62 -21.21 -4.55
CA PRO A 313 3.06 -21.38 -4.73
C PRO A 313 3.62 -20.63 -5.95
N ASN A 314 2.78 -20.05 -6.82
CA ASN A 314 3.21 -19.17 -7.92
C ASN A 314 3.40 -17.71 -7.50
N CYS A 315 3.16 -17.37 -6.22
CA CYS A 315 3.39 -16.01 -5.74
C CYS A 315 4.88 -15.65 -5.83
N ARG A 316 5.20 -14.54 -6.51
CA ARG A 316 6.57 -14.03 -6.66
C ARG A 316 6.71 -12.54 -6.36
N ILE A 317 5.60 -11.83 -6.19
CA ILE A 317 5.58 -10.39 -5.93
C ILE A 317 4.63 -10.13 -4.76
N GLY A 318 5.08 -9.34 -3.80
CA GLY A 318 4.24 -8.73 -2.76
C GLY A 318 4.15 -7.24 -2.99
N LEU A 319 2.95 -6.68 -2.98
CA LEU A 319 2.68 -5.26 -3.23
C LEU A 319 1.82 -4.68 -2.11
N ILE A 320 2.18 -3.49 -1.66
CA ILE A 320 1.34 -2.66 -0.81
C ILE A 320 0.92 -1.43 -1.61
N VAL A 321 -0.39 -1.18 -1.72
CA VAL A 321 -0.97 0.07 -2.22
C VAL A 321 -2.03 0.57 -1.25
N GLY A 322 -1.60 1.37 -0.28
CA GLY A 322 -2.44 1.92 0.80
C GLY A 322 -2.01 3.33 1.13
N THR A 323 -1.81 3.64 2.42
CA THR A 323 -1.23 4.92 2.86
C THR A 323 0.13 5.17 2.21
N GLY A 324 0.97 4.14 2.10
CA GLY A 324 2.21 4.14 1.31
C GLY A 324 2.10 3.22 0.10
N CYS A 325 3.17 3.16 -0.70
CA CYS A 325 3.27 2.24 -1.82
C CYS A 325 4.68 1.63 -1.89
N ASN A 326 4.75 0.30 -1.83
CA ASN A 326 5.99 -0.45 -1.95
C ASN A 326 5.75 -1.83 -2.58
N ALA A 327 6.80 -2.45 -3.12
CA ALA A 327 6.79 -3.83 -3.56
C ALA A 327 8.05 -4.59 -3.15
N CYS A 328 7.90 -5.90 -2.97
CA CYS A 328 9.01 -6.85 -2.94
C CYS A 328 8.79 -7.93 -4.00
N TYR A 329 9.85 -8.65 -4.35
CA TYR A 329 9.75 -9.77 -5.28
C TYR A 329 10.84 -10.82 -5.03
N MET A 330 10.64 -12.02 -5.56
CA MET A 330 11.63 -13.09 -5.54
C MET A 330 12.66 -12.90 -6.66
N GLU A 331 13.92 -12.72 -6.30
CA GLU A 331 15.06 -12.53 -7.22
C GLU A 331 15.98 -13.74 -7.23
N LYS A 332 16.65 -13.98 -8.36
CA LYS A 332 17.72 -14.98 -8.48
C LYS A 332 18.99 -14.49 -7.79
N MET A 333 19.59 -15.31 -6.94
CA MET A 333 20.82 -14.98 -6.20
C MET A 333 22.01 -14.60 -7.10
N ALA A 334 22.03 -15.09 -8.34
CA ALA A 334 23.02 -14.73 -9.35
C ALA A 334 22.96 -13.24 -9.75
N CYS A 335 21.79 -12.61 -9.65
CA CYS A 335 21.56 -11.20 -10.00
C CYS A 335 21.87 -10.22 -8.85
N VAL A 336 22.10 -10.73 -7.63
CA VAL A 336 22.25 -9.91 -6.41
C VAL A 336 23.73 -9.73 -6.10
N GLU A 337 24.35 -8.69 -6.67
CA GLU A 337 25.77 -8.37 -6.43
C GLU A 337 25.99 -7.66 -5.10
N ASN A 338 24.97 -6.93 -4.61
CA ASN A 338 24.99 -6.18 -3.36
C ASN A 338 24.68 -7.03 -2.12
N TYR A 339 24.69 -8.37 -2.23
CA TYR A 339 24.51 -9.27 -1.08
C TYR A 339 25.72 -9.15 -0.13
N GLU A 340 25.46 -8.77 1.13
CA GLU A 340 26.50 -8.72 2.17
C GLU A 340 26.55 -10.05 2.94
N GLY A 341 27.74 -10.63 3.04
CA GLY A 341 27.98 -11.91 3.73
C GLY A 341 28.18 -13.10 2.78
N PRO A 342 28.40 -14.31 3.31
CA PRO A 342 28.53 -15.52 2.50
C PRO A 342 27.20 -15.83 1.81
N LYS A 343 27.23 -16.06 0.50
CA LYS A 343 26.03 -16.51 -0.23
C LYS A 343 25.74 -17.97 0.15
N PRO A 344 24.47 -18.33 0.41
CA PRO A 344 24.09 -19.71 0.70
C PRO A 344 24.31 -20.63 -0.52
N ASP A 345 24.97 -21.77 -0.31
CA ASP A 345 25.37 -22.71 -1.38
C ASP A 345 24.19 -23.37 -2.11
N LYS A 346 23.05 -23.57 -1.43
CA LYS A 346 21.89 -24.33 -1.94
C LYS A 346 20.66 -23.48 -2.24
N LYS A 347 20.73 -22.16 -2.01
CA LYS A 347 19.58 -21.26 -2.19
C LYS A 347 19.78 -20.42 -3.44
N ASN A 348 18.89 -20.60 -4.41
CA ASN A 348 18.98 -19.93 -5.71
C ASN A 348 18.24 -18.60 -5.76
N HIS A 349 17.44 -18.29 -4.74
CA HIS A 349 16.62 -17.09 -4.70
C HIS A 349 16.72 -16.35 -3.37
N VAL A 350 16.31 -15.09 -3.39
CA VAL A 350 16.13 -14.24 -2.21
C VAL A 350 15.04 -13.22 -2.48
N ILE A 351 14.25 -12.89 -1.47
CA ILE A 351 13.28 -11.80 -1.58
C ILE A 351 14.03 -10.47 -1.50
N ILE A 352 13.72 -9.59 -2.45
CA ILE A 352 14.23 -8.21 -2.51
C ILE A 352 13.10 -7.26 -2.16
N ASN A 353 13.28 -6.47 -1.11
CA ASN A 353 12.42 -5.32 -0.84
C ASN A 353 12.89 -4.15 -1.73
N THR A 354 12.07 -3.72 -2.68
CA THR A 354 12.51 -2.73 -3.67
C THR A 354 12.68 -1.34 -3.05
N GLU A 355 11.83 -0.97 -2.09
CA GLU A 355 11.65 0.41 -1.62
C GLU A 355 11.51 1.38 -2.80
N PHE A 356 10.72 1.00 -3.82
CA PHE A 356 10.61 1.74 -5.07
C PHE A 356 9.93 3.12 -4.94
N GLY A 357 9.45 3.47 -3.74
CA GLY A 357 8.79 4.75 -3.47
C GLY A 357 9.71 5.94 -3.73
N ALA A 358 11.03 5.74 -3.62
CA ALA A 358 12.06 6.75 -3.89
C ALA A 358 12.39 6.94 -5.39
N LEU A 359 11.80 6.16 -6.30
CA LEU A 359 11.99 6.36 -7.74
C LEU A 359 11.56 7.79 -8.10
N GLY A 360 12.41 8.55 -8.81
CA GLY A 360 12.15 9.93 -9.17
C GLY A 360 12.75 10.98 -8.23
N ASP A 361 13.28 10.60 -7.06
CA ASP A 361 13.90 11.51 -6.09
C ASP A 361 15.11 12.27 -6.68
N LYS A 362 15.76 11.73 -7.71
CA LYS A 362 16.84 12.38 -8.47
C LYS A 362 16.39 12.91 -9.83
N GLY A 363 15.08 13.07 -10.02
CA GLY A 363 14.50 13.69 -11.21
C GLY A 363 14.18 12.73 -12.36
N SER A 364 14.36 11.41 -12.20
CA SER A 364 14.06 10.41 -13.24
C SER A 364 12.58 10.37 -13.65
N LEU A 365 11.69 10.88 -12.78
CA LEU A 365 10.26 11.03 -13.06
C LEU A 365 9.81 12.48 -13.26
N SER A 366 10.73 13.42 -13.46
CA SER A 366 10.41 14.86 -13.58
C SER A 366 9.37 15.14 -14.67
N ALA A 367 9.43 14.45 -15.81
CA ALA A 367 8.47 14.58 -16.91
C ALA A 367 7.04 14.09 -16.57
N PHE A 368 6.88 13.28 -15.51
CA PHE A 368 5.60 12.74 -15.05
C PHE A 368 5.00 13.55 -13.90
N ARG A 369 5.72 14.54 -13.37
CA ARG A 369 5.29 15.41 -12.29
C ARG A 369 4.62 16.67 -12.83
N THR A 370 3.38 16.90 -12.41
CA THR A 370 2.68 18.16 -12.60
C THR A 370 3.14 19.21 -11.58
N GLU A 371 2.74 20.47 -11.76
CA GLU A 371 2.97 21.50 -10.74
C GLU A 371 2.29 21.18 -9.40
N TYR A 372 1.17 20.45 -9.43
CA TYR A 372 0.48 20.01 -8.22
C TYR A 372 1.26 18.93 -7.46
N ASP A 373 1.90 18.00 -8.18
CA ASP A 373 2.79 17.01 -7.55
C ASP A 373 4.05 17.67 -6.96
N LYS A 374 4.50 18.80 -7.53
CA LYS A 374 5.61 19.59 -6.97
C LYS A 374 5.18 20.33 -5.71
N GLU A 375 3.98 20.89 -5.69
CA GLU A 375 3.46 21.58 -4.51
C GLU A 375 3.19 20.61 -3.35
N CYS A 376 2.54 19.48 -3.63
CA CYS A 376 2.33 18.41 -2.65
C CYS A 376 3.65 17.90 -2.03
N ASP A 377 4.71 17.82 -2.83
CA ASP A 377 6.04 17.44 -2.36
C ASP A 377 6.68 18.49 -1.44
N LYS A 378 6.57 19.79 -1.76
CA LYS A 378 7.11 20.90 -0.93
C LYS A 378 6.48 20.95 0.46
N GLU A 379 5.19 20.65 0.54
CA GLU A 379 4.42 20.70 1.78
C GLU A 379 4.49 19.39 2.60
N SER A 380 5.10 18.34 2.03
CA SER A 380 5.25 17.07 2.72
C SER A 380 6.40 17.09 3.74
N ILE A 381 6.30 16.24 4.77
CA ILE A 381 7.38 16.03 5.74
C ILE A 381 8.70 15.61 5.06
N ASN A 382 8.59 14.84 3.97
CA ASN A 382 9.70 14.24 3.25
C ASN A 382 9.97 14.95 1.93
N VAL A 383 10.20 16.26 1.95
CA VAL A 383 10.44 17.08 0.75
C VAL A 383 11.52 16.47 -0.14
N ALA A 384 11.27 16.42 -1.46
CA ALA A 384 12.16 15.86 -2.46
C ALA A 384 12.56 14.39 -2.21
N SER A 385 11.71 13.65 -1.49
CA SER A 385 11.85 12.21 -1.26
C SER A 385 10.53 11.48 -1.43
N GLN A 386 10.60 10.17 -1.69
CA GLN A 386 9.42 9.32 -1.89
C GLN A 386 8.57 9.76 -3.09
N THR A 387 9.21 10.23 -4.16
CA THR A 387 8.54 10.81 -5.34
C THR A 387 7.54 9.85 -5.96
N PHE A 388 7.90 8.59 -6.21
CA PHE A 388 6.99 7.61 -6.81
C PHE A 388 5.84 7.22 -5.88
N GLU A 389 6.13 7.08 -4.58
CA GLU A 389 5.09 6.82 -3.57
C GLU A 389 4.07 7.97 -3.51
N LYS A 390 4.51 9.23 -3.61
CA LYS A 390 3.64 10.41 -3.66
C LYS A 390 2.74 10.46 -4.89
N LEU A 391 3.17 9.87 -6.00
CA LEU A 391 2.36 9.83 -7.23
C LEU A 391 1.28 8.73 -7.20
N ILE A 392 1.36 7.77 -6.28
CA ILE A 392 0.55 6.54 -6.29
C ILE A 392 -0.27 6.35 -5.00
N SER A 393 0.33 6.58 -3.85
CA SER A 393 -0.22 6.13 -2.58
C SER A 393 -1.40 6.99 -2.11
N GLY A 394 -2.27 6.37 -1.32
CA GLY A 394 -3.49 6.97 -0.81
C GLY A 394 -3.26 8.21 0.05
N MET A 395 -2.10 8.33 0.73
CA MET A 395 -1.77 9.51 1.52
C MET A 395 -1.70 10.79 0.68
N TYR A 396 -1.22 10.71 -0.56
CA TYR A 396 -0.97 11.87 -1.42
C TYR A 396 -1.97 12.01 -2.57
N MET A 397 -2.82 11.00 -2.78
CA MET A 397 -4.10 11.19 -3.46
C MET A 397 -5.11 11.99 -2.58
N GLY A 398 -4.69 12.36 -1.36
CA GLY A 398 -5.33 13.25 -0.40
C GLY A 398 -5.77 12.56 0.89
N GLU A 399 -6.33 13.31 1.85
CA GLU A 399 -7.30 12.72 2.81
C GLU A 399 -8.47 12.01 2.09
N LEU A 400 -8.58 12.32 0.80
CA LEU A 400 -9.44 11.74 -0.21
C LEU A 400 -9.15 10.29 -0.61
N THR A 401 -8.35 9.43 0.05
CA THR A 401 -8.60 7.99 -0.24
C THR A 401 -10.06 7.67 0.05
N ASN A 402 -10.67 8.29 1.07
CA ASN A 402 -12.10 8.20 1.31
C ASN A 402 -12.93 9.05 0.34
N PHE A 403 -12.59 10.32 0.10
CA PHE A 403 -13.40 11.19 -0.78
C PHE A 403 -13.21 10.90 -2.28
N VAL A 404 -12.01 10.66 -2.82
CA VAL A 404 -11.79 10.22 -4.22
C VAL A 404 -12.56 8.93 -4.44
N THR A 405 -12.43 7.95 -3.55
CA THR A 405 -13.23 6.71 -3.57
C THR A 405 -14.72 7.04 -3.56
N ALA A 406 -15.21 7.86 -2.61
CA ALA A 406 -16.63 8.19 -2.50
C ALA A 406 -17.17 8.95 -3.73
N ILE A 407 -16.39 9.89 -4.27
CA ILE A 407 -16.72 10.68 -5.47
C ILE A 407 -16.79 9.77 -6.69
N GLU A 408 -15.85 8.83 -6.85
CA GLU A 408 -15.84 7.88 -7.97
C GLU A 408 -16.93 6.80 -7.84
N GLU A 409 -17.38 6.49 -6.62
CA GLU A 409 -18.48 5.58 -6.35
C GLU A 409 -19.86 6.14 -6.74
N ASP A 410 -20.00 7.46 -6.92
CA ASP A 410 -21.25 8.03 -7.43
C ASP A 410 -21.59 7.41 -8.81
N SER A 411 -22.88 7.18 -9.08
CA SER A 411 -23.30 6.73 -10.41
C SER A 411 -23.12 7.86 -11.44
N PRO A 412 -22.85 7.57 -12.72
CA PRO A 412 -22.73 8.61 -13.75
C PRO A 412 -23.95 9.54 -13.78
N GLY A 413 -23.71 10.85 -13.65
CA GLY A 413 -24.77 11.87 -13.60
C GLY A 413 -25.37 12.14 -12.22
N HIS A 414 -24.96 11.38 -11.20
CA HIS A 414 -25.29 11.61 -9.79
C HIS A 414 -24.03 12.08 -9.04
N TYR A 415 -24.19 12.94 -8.03
CA TYR A 415 -23.07 13.60 -7.34
C TYR A 415 -23.30 13.72 -5.83
N GLU A 416 -24.10 12.84 -5.23
CA GLU A 416 -24.49 12.96 -3.82
C GLU A 416 -23.28 12.89 -2.89
N LYS A 417 -22.41 11.89 -3.10
CA LYS A 417 -21.19 11.74 -2.30
C LYS A 417 -20.22 12.88 -2.60
N CYS A 418 -20.10 13.28 -3.87
CA CYS A 418 -19.29 14.43 -4.24
C CYS A 418 -19.72 15.73 -3.54
N ILE A 419 -21.01 16.05 -3.55
CA ILE A 419 -21.56 17.23 -2.86
C ILE A 419 -21.29 17.13 -1.35
N ARG A 420 -21.48 15.96 -0.75
CA ARG A 420 -21.17 15.75 0.67
C ARG A 420 -19.70 16.01 0.98
N CYS A 421 -18.77 15.44 0.21
CA CYS A 421 -17.34 15.68 0.38
C CYS A 421 -16.98 17.17 0.22
N LEU A 422 -17.58 17.85 -0.77
CA LEU A 422 -17.38 19.28 -0.99
C LEU A 422 -17.93 20.12 0.19
N ASN A 423 -19.07 19.76 0.75
CA ASN A 423 -19.63 20.42 1.94
C ASN A 423 -18.71 20.25 3.17
N GLU A 424 -18.15 19.07 3.38
CA GLU A 424 -17.23 18.77 4.50
C GLU A 424 -15.96 19.65 4.45
N ILE A 425 -15.52 20.06 3.26
CA ILE A 425 -14.38 21.00 3.08
C ILE A 425 -14.81 22.47 2.92
N GLY A 426 -16.07 22.79 3.21
CA GLY A 426 -16.60 24.16 3.24
C GLY A 426 -17.08 24.70 1.89
N ILE A 427 -17.19 23.86 0.85
CA ILE A 427 -17.74 24.23 -0.46
C ILE A 427 -19.23 23.85 -0.51
N THR A 428 -20.09 24.73 0.01
CA THR A 428 -21.52 24.44 0.29
C THR A 428 -22.48 24.65 -0.89
N HIS A 429 -22.00 25.21 -2.00
CA HIS A 429 -22.83 25.58 -3.16
C HIS A 429 -22.26 25.05 -4.48
N ALA A 430 -21.67 23.84 -4.44
CA ALA A 430 -21.16 23.18 -5.63
C ALA A 430 -22.29 22.84 -6.60
N THR A 431 -22.13 23.20 -7.87
CA THR A 431 -23.07 22.82 -8.93
C THR A 431 -22.80 21.40 -9.42
N ASN A 432 -23.74 20.80 -10.16
CA ASN A 432 -23.49 19.52 -10.84
C ASN A 432 -22.31 19.59 -11.82
N GLU A 433 -22.07 20.75 -12.44
CA GLU A 433 -20.93 20.95 -13.33
C GLU A 433 -19.61 21.00 -12.56
N ASP A 434 -19.59 21.60 -11.37
CA ASP A 434 -18.42 21.56 -10.48
C ASP A 434 -18.15 20.11 -10.03
N CYS A 435 -19.18 19.38 -9.63
CA CYS A 435 -19.05 17.98 -9.22
C CYS A 435 -18.56 17.08 -10.35
N ARG A 436 -19.04 17.31 -11.58
CA ARG A 436 -18.53 16.64 -12.78
C ARG A 436 -17.03 16.90 -12.97
N CYS A 437 -16.60 18.15 -12.83
CA CYS A 437 -15.19 18.52 -12.93
C CYS A 437 -14.34 17.85 -11.85
N VAL A 438 -14.80 17.88 -10.60
CA VAL A 438 -14.12 17.25 -9.46
C VAL A 438 -13.97 15.75 -9.69
N ARG A 439 -15.05 15.07 -10.12
CA ARG A 439 -15.00 13.65 -10.45
C ARG A 439 -13.99 13.33 -11.54
N MET A 440 -13.96 14.10 -12.64
CA MET A 440 -12.98 13.88 -13.71
C MET A 440 -11.53 14.02 -13.22
N ILE A 441 -11.28 14.91 -12.26
CA ILE A 441 -9.95 15.08 -11.66
C ILE A 441 -9.60 13.88 -10.79
N CYS A 442 -10.53 13.43 -9.94
CA CYS A 442 -10.39 12.23 -9.12
C CYS A 442 -10.02 11.02 -9.99
N GLU A 443 -10.81 10.77 -11.05
CA GLU A 443 -10.60 9.67 -11.99
C GLU A 443 -9.24 9.76 -12.70
N ALA A 444 -8.79 10.97 -13.05
CA ALA A 444 -7.48 11.18 -13.67
C ALA A 444 -6.33 10.89 -12.71
N VAL A 445 -6.42 11.32 -11.45
CA VAL A 445 -5.40 11.08 -10.42
C VAL A 445 -5.30 9.59 -10.09
N SER A 446 -6.43 8.94 -9.82
CA SER A 446 -6.49 7.52 -9.44
C SER A 446 -6.06 6.60 -10.60
N SER A 447 -6.48 6.91 -11.83
CA SER A 447 -6.05 6.17 -13.03
C SER A 447 -4.54 6.30 -13.26
N ARG A 448 -3.99 7.51 -13.11
CA ARG A 448 -2.54 7.74 -13.21
C ARG A 448 -1.78 6.91 -12.17
N ALA A 449 -2.23 6.92 -10.92
CA ALA A 449 -1.64 6.14 -9.84
C ALA A 449 -1.62 4.63 -10.17
N ALA A 450 -2.75 4.08 -10.62
CA ALA A 450 -2.86 2.69 -11.05
C ALA A 450 -1.91 2.36 -12.21
N PHE A 451 -1.75 3.27 -13.17
CA PHE A 451 -0.90 3.06 -14.34
C PHE A 451 0.60 3.13 -14.03
N LEU A 452 1.02 4.04 -13.14
CA LEU A 452 2.39 4.08 -12.66
C LEU A 452 2.73 2.80 -11.86
N CYS A 453 1.82 2.36 -10.99
CA CYS A 453 1.97 1.10 -10.27
C CYS A 453 2.05 -0.10 -11.23
N ALA A 454 1.22 -0.13 -12.27
CA ALA A 454 1.26 -1.16 -13.31
C ALA A 454 2.60 -1.21 -14.05
N ALA A 455 3.20 -0.05 -14.35
CA ALA A 455 4.49 0.02 -15.02
C ALA A 455 5.61 -0.61 -14.17
N ALA A 456 5.58 -0.38 -12.85
CA ALA A 456 6.53 -1.00 -11.92
C ALA A 456 6.32 -2.52 -11.80
N LEU A 457 5.07 -2.98 -11.67
CA LEU A 457 4.77 -4.42 -11.62
C LEU A 457 5.14 -5.12 -12.93
N SER A 458 4.89 -4.50 -14.07
CA SER A 458 5.29 -5.04 -15.38
C SER A 458 6.81 -5.20 -15.48
N ALA A 459 7.58 -4.22 -14.98
CA ALA A 459 9.04 -4.33 -14.90
C ALA A 459 9.49 -5.52 -14.04
N LEU A 460 8.82 -5.75 -12.90
CA LEU A 460 9.09 -6.90 -12.03
C LEU A 460 8.72 -8.24 -12.70
N LEU A 461 7.55 -8.32 -13.33
CA LEU A 461 7.10 -9.51 -14.07
C LEU A 461 8.10 -9.90 -15.16
N CYS A 462 8.48 -8.94 -16.02
CA CYS A 462 9.47 -9.18 -17.07
C CYS A 462 10.84 -9.55 -16.52
N LYS A 463 11.21 -9.03 -15.34
CA LYS A 463 12.48 -9.33 -14.70
C LYS A 463 12.52 -10.73 -14.07
N ILE A 464 11.42 -11.16 -13.45
CA ILE A 464 11.25 -12.53 -12.93
C ILE A 464 11.24 -13.52 -14.10
N ASN A 465 10.54 -13.18 -15.18
CA ASN A 465 10.44 -13.97 -16.41
C ASN A 465 9.95 -15.41 -16.18
N GLU A 466 8.95 -15.57 -15.31
CA GLU A 466 8.21 -16.83 -15.11
C GLU A 466 6.87 -16.78 -15.88
N LYS A 467 6.40 -17.94 -16.36
CA LYS A 467 5.18 -18.01 -17.20
C LYS A 467 3.90 -17.65 -16.44
N ASN A 468 3.81 -18.02 -15.17
CA ASN A 468 2.64 -17.80 -14.32
C ASN A 468 3.11 -17.18 -13.01
N VAL A 469 2.68 -15.95 -12.74
CA VAL A 469 3.06 -15.23 -11.53
C VAL A 469 1.84 -14.75 -10.78
N THR A 470 1.78 -15.06 -9.50
CA THR A 470 0.81 -14.45 -8.59
C THR A 470 1.44 -13.22 -7.92
N ILE A 471 0.67 -12.13 -7.91
CA ILE A 471 1.01 -10.89 -7.23
C ILE A 471 0.11 -10.80 -6.01
N GLY A 472 0.69 -10.99 -4.82
CA GLY A 472 0.02 -10.76 -3.55
C GLY A 472 -0.09 -9.26 -3.28
N ILE A 473 -1.30 -8.76 -3.08
CA ILE A 473 -1.55 -7.33 -2.88
C ILE A 473 -2.28 -7.09 -1.56
N ASP A 474 -1.86 -6.08 -0.82
CA ASP A 474 -2.58 -5.51 0.31
C ASP A 474 -2.58 -3.96 0.22
N GLY A 475 -3.38 -3.29 1.05
CA GLY A 475 -3.48 -1.84 1.14
C GLY A 475 -4.88 -1.31 0.81
N SER A 476 -5.23 -0.20 1.47
CA SER A 476 -6.57 0.40 1.42
C SER A 476 -6.98 0.88 0.02
N VAL A 477 -6.07 1.45 -0.76
CA VAL A 477 -6.36 1.92 -2.13
C VAL A 477 -6.79 0.74 -2.99
N TYR A 478 -6.03 -0.36 -2.97
CA TYR A 478 -6.38 -1.56 -3.75
C TYR A 478 -7.69 -2.20 -3.28
N ARG A 479 -7.94 -2.21 -1.97
CA ARG A 479 -9.13 -2.85 -1.36
C ARG A 479 -10.43 -2.09 -1.60
N PHE A 480 -10.39 -0.77 -1.46
CA PHE A 480 -11.61 0.03 -1.32
C PHE A 480 -11.88 0.94 -2.51
N HIS A 481 -10.87 1.31 -3.30
CA HIS A 481 -11.09 2.21 -4.43
C HIS A 481 -11.87 1.52 -5.57
N PRO A 482 -12.94 2.11 -6.12
CA PRO A 482 -13.89 1.42 -7.01
C PRO A 482 -13.26 0.94 -8.32
N THR A 483 -12.32 1.70 -8.87
CA THR A 483 -11.76 1.50 -10.21
C THR A 483 -10.27 1.13 -10.22
N PHE A 484 -9.58 1.18 -9.08
CA PHE A 484 -8.11 1.07 -9.05
C PHE A 484 -7.65 -0.33 -9.49
N LYS A 485 -8.29 -1.37 -8.96
CA LYS A 485 -7.99 -2.77 -9.31
C LYS A 485 -8.12 -3.04 -10.80
N SER A 486 -9.23 -2.64 -11.42
CA SER A 486 -9.48 -2.90 -12.85
C SER A 486 -8.53 -2.10 -13.75
N ASN A 487 -8.24 -0.84 -13.39
CA ASN A 487 -7.26 -0.01 -14.10
C ASN A 487 -5.84 -0.58 -13.99
N LEU A 488 -5.44 -1.03 -12.79
CA LEU A 488 -4.17 -1.67 -12.53
C LEU A 488 -4.02 -2.93 -13.40
N GLU A 489 -4.98 -3.85 -13.31
CA GLU A 489 -4.95 -5.12 -14.05
C GLU A 489 -4.92 -4.89 -15.57
N LYS A 490 -5.81 -4.04 -16.09
CA LYS A 490 -5.84 -3.69 -17.52
C LYS A 490 -4.48 -3.16 -17.98
N LYS A 491 -3.87 -2.25 -17.22
CA LYS A 491 -2.61 -1.64 -17.61
C LYS A 491 -1.43 -2.62 -17.51
N ILE A 492 -1.41 -3.52 -16.52
CA ILE A 492 -0.38 -4.58 -16.46
C ILE A 492 -0.47 -5.45 -17.72
N ARG A 493 -1.68 -5.84 -18.16
CA ARG A 493 -1.89 -6.63 -19.39
C ARG A 493 -1.41 -5.89 -20.64
N GLU A 494 -1.57 -4.58 -20.70
CA GLU A 494 -1.10 -3.76 -21.83
C GLU A 494 0.43 -3.61 -21.87
N LEU A 495 1.10 -3.54 -20.72
CA LEU A 495 2.55 -3.30 -20.64
C LEU A 495 3.40 -4.58 -20.62
N THR A 496 2.82 -5.69 -20.15
CA THR A 496 3.55 -6.95 -19.96
C THR A 496 3.51 -7.80 -21.21
N THR A 497 4.62 -8.48 -21.51
CA THR A 497 4.71 -9.40 -22.65
C THR A 497 3.63 -10.49 -22.58
N PRO A 498 2.95 -10.84 -23.68
CA PRO A 498 1.88 -11.85 -23.68
C PRO A 498 2.28 -13.26 -23.23
N SER A 499 3.58 -13.57 -23.17
CA SER A 499 4.12 -14.85 -22.69
C SER A 499 4.07 -15.03 -21.17
N ILE A 500 3.81 -13.94 -20.43
CA ILE A 500 3.71 -13.95 -18.97
C ILE A 500 2.24 -13.78 -18.58
N SER A 501 1.68 -14.82 -17.97
CA SER A 501 0.38 -14.76 -17.32
C SER A 501 0.55 -14.31 -15.87
N PHE A 502 -0.38 -13.50 -15.37
CA PHE A 502 -0.39 -13.07 -13.98
C PHE A 502 -1.80 -13.06 -13.39
N GLN A 503 -1.86 -13.12 -12.07
CA GLN A 503 -3.08 -12.88 -11.31
C GLN A 503 -2.82 -12.01 -10.08
N LEU A 504 -3.82 -11.21 -9.69
CA LEU A 504 -3.77 -10.39 -8.50
C LEU A 504 -4.53 -11.10 -7.37
N MET A 505 -3.84 -11.41 -6.28
CA MET A 505 -4.42 -12.08 -5.11
C MET A 505 -4.43 -11.12 -3.93
N LEU A 506 -5.60 -10.89 -3.33
CA LEU A 506 -5.69 -10.11 -2.10
C LEU A 506 -5.09 -10.90 -0.94
N SER A 507 -4.13 -10.30 -0.23
CA SER A 507 -3.57 -10.86 1.00
C SER A 507 -4.28 -10.26 2.21
N GLU A 508 -5.18 -11.02 2.83
CA GLU A 508 -5.72 -10.67 4.15
C GLU A 508 -4.67 -10.88 5.23
N ASP A 509 -4.40 -9.83 6.02
CA ASP A 509 -3.38 -9.80 7.08
C ASP A 509 -1.97 -10.18 6.61
N GLY A 510 -1.59 -9.71 5.41
CA GLY A 510 -0.33 -10.09 4.77
C GLY A 510 0.90 -9.85 5.63
N SER A 511 1.02 -8.66 6.23
CA SER A 511 2.14 -8.29 7.09
C SER A 511 2.24 -9.14 8.36
N GLY A 512 1.12 -9.45 9.01
CA GLY A 512 1.09 -10.24 10.25
C GLY A 512 1.29 -11.73 9.99
N ARG A 513 0.41 -12.35 9.19
CA ARG A 513 0.51 -13.77 8.84
C ARG A 513 1.84 -14.08 8.15
N GLY A 514 2.26 -13.21 7.24
CA GLY A 514 3.52 -13.35 6.52
C GLY A 514 4.75 -13.33 7.43
N ALA A 515 4.79 -12.46 8.44
CA ALA A 515 5.87 -12.44 9.43
C ALA A 515 6.01 -13.77 10.17
N ALA A 516 4.89 -14.33 10.62
CA ALA A 516 4.91 -15.60 11.32
C ALA A 516 5.27 -16.77 10.39
N LEU A 517 4.88 -16.73 9.12
CA LEU A 517 5.31 -17.68 8.11
C LEU A 517 6.81 -17.58 7.81
N VAL A 518 7.38 -16.37 7.72
CA VAL A 518 8.84 -16.21 7.62
C VAL A 518 9.51 -16.81 8.85
N ALA A 519 9.01 -16.52 10.06
CA ALA A 519 9.51 -17.09 11.29
C ALA A 519 9.49 -18.63 11.30
N ALA A 520 8.49 -19.25 10.68
CA ALA A 520 8.41 -20.70 10.52
C ALA A 520 9.41 -21.24 9.49
N VAL A 521 9.50 -20.60 8.32
CA VAL A 521 10.40 -21.01 7.22
C VAL A 521 11.87 -20.93 7.64
N VAL A 522 12.25 -19.90 8.41
CA VAL A 522 13.65 -19.71 8.86
C VAL A 522 14.04 -20.59 10.04
N ASN A 523 13.07 -21.09 10.82
CA ASN A 523 13.36 -22.00 11.94
C ASN A 523 13.41 -23.48 11.51
N ASN A 524 12.78 -23.82 10.39
CA ASN A 524 12.78 -25.17 9.83
C ASN A 524 14.01 -25.49 8.95
N ASN A 525 14.87 -24.50 8.68
CA ASN A 525 16.10 -24.59 7.89
C ASN A 525 17.30 -24.10 8.69
#